data_AF-J2YYY0-F1
#
_entry.id   AF-J2YYY0-F1
#
_cell.length_a   1.000
_cell.length_b   1.000
_cell.length_c   1.000
_cell.angle_alpha   90.00
_cell.angle_beta   90.00
_cell.angle_gamma   90.00
#
_symmetry.space_group_name_H-M   'P 1'
#
loop_
_entity.id
_entity.type
_entity.pdbx_description
1 polymer ?
#
loop_
_entity_poly.entity_id
_entity_poly.type
_entity_poly.pdbx_seq_one_letter_code
_entity_poly.pdbx_strand_id
1 'polypeptide(L)'
;MNTLEQGLGAIIPTTEATYLTVYFQLALDAVQDQQHVAQQVGIVGNIGLGAQHFLKKQLAEVFADQIKVVAITDKAQLKQPDLPFLLIFSDQPLDLGDNRIPVIRIDDLFRTEELTTKITLSLVHKAIMAQACHLQITYLTPQADYQATVDQMIEQATLKGELAPSFKQMWHQRELQGSSVFENGIALPHTINEIAKPVIFLQIGILQKPLLVNKRKVHLIFLLGIPQQLNQQLNRVLDTLYDFIFSVVRQENVLQNLLHYRLDQPIEQLTEGI
;
A
#
# COMPACT_ATOMS: atom_id res chain seq x y z
N MET A 1 -33.11 -5.84 11.90
CA MET A 1 -32.37 -6.45 10.79
C MET A 1 -32.14 -5.37 9.76
N ASN A 2 -30.89 -5.05 9.48
CA ASN A 2 -30.55 -4.03 8.48
C ASN A 2 -30.92 -4.52 7.08
N THR A 3 -31.26 -3.60 6.18
CA THR A 3 -31.72 -3.88 4.79
C THR A 3 -30.75 -4.76 4.01
N LEU A 4 -29.44 -4.63 4.30
CA LEU A 4 -28.36 -5.44 3.73
C LEU A 4 -28.39 -6.90 4.18
N GLU A 5 -28.62 -7.16 5.47
CA GLU A 5 -28.70 -8.52 6.02
C GLU A 5 -29.87 -9.30 5.42
N GLN A 6 -30.99 -8.60 5.17
CA GLN A 6 -32.16 -9.18 4.52
C GLN A 6 -31.94 -9.46 3.03
N GLY A 7 -31.18 -8.59 2.34
CA GLY A 7 -30.82 -8.79 0.94
C GLY A 7 -29.78 -9.90 0.71
N LEU A 8 -28.89 -10.12 1.68
CA LEU A 8 -27.79 -11.09 1.60
C LEU A 8 -28.09 -12.43 2.30
N GLY A 9 -29.14 -12.50 3.11
CA GLY A 9 -29.48 -13.69 3.88
C GLY A 9 -28.43 -14.07 4.93
N ALA A 10 -27.64 -13.09 5.40
CA ALA A 10 -26.55 -13.29 6.35
C ALA A 10 -26.60 -12.22 7.45
N ILE A 11 -26.23 -12.59 8.67
CA ILE A 11 -26.06 -11.65 9.78
C ILE A 11 -24.70 -10.98 9.60
N ILE A 12 -24.69 -9.65 9.52
CA ILE A 12 -23.46 -8.87 9.36
C ILE A 12 -23.06 -8.37 10.75
N PRO A 13 -21.90 -8.79 11.29
CA PRO A 13 -21.39 -8.28 12.56
C PRO A 13 -21.31 -6.75 12.55
N THR A 14 -21.66 -6.10 13.67
CA THR A 14 -21.69 -4.64 13.77
C THR A 14 -20.37 -3.99 13.38
N THR A 15 -19.25 -4.66 13.63
CA THR A 15 -17.89 -4.23 13.24
C THR A 15 -17.65 -4.29 11.73
N GLU A 16 -18.20 -5.27 11.02
CA GLU A 16 -18.17 -5.33 9.55
C GLU A 16 -19.11 -4.29 8.93
N ALA A 17 -20.26 -4.05 9.55
CA ALA A 17 -21.12 -2.93 9.18
C ALA A 17 -20.42 -1.58 9.42
N THR A 18 -19.65 -1.43 10.51
CA THR A 18 -18.79 -0.25 10.74
C THR A 18 -17.65 -0.18 9.74
N TYR A 19 -17.05 -1.30 9.34
CA TYR A 19 -16.01 -1.34 8.30
C TYR A 19 -16.56 -0.92 6.94
N LEU A 20 -17.73 -1.44 6.55
CA LEU A 20 -18.48 -0.98 5.38
C LEU A 20 -18.85 0.51 5.52
N THR A 21 -19.27 0.96 6.70
CA THR A 21 -19.59 2.37 6.94
C THR A 21 -18.35 3.26 6.80
N VAL A 22 -17.18 2.79 7.24
CA VAL A 22 -15.90 3.45 7.00
C VAL A 22 -15.59 3.45 5.50
N TYR A 23 -15.70 2.32 4.80
CA TYR A 23 -15.50 2.25 3.34
C TYR A 23 -16.45 3.16 2.56
N PHE A 24 -17.71 3.25 2.97
CA PHE A 24 -18.70 4.15 2.37
C PHE A 24 -18.40 5.60 2.73
N GLN A 25 -18.02 5.91 3.97
CA GLN A 25 -17.59 7.24 4.37
C GLN A 25 -16.34 7.65 3.58
N LEU A 26 -15.38 6.77 3.38
CA LEU A 26 -14.18 6.99 2.57
C LEU A 26 -14.54 7.23 1.09
N ALA A 27 -15.46 6.45 0.53
CA ALA A 27 -15.96 6.64 -0.83
C ALA A 27 -16.76 7.95 -0.99
N LEU A 28 -17.49 8.38 0.05
CA LEU A 28 -18.23 9.63 0.07
C LEU A 28 -17.32 10.84 0.27
N ASP A 29 -16.30 10.71 1.13
CA ASP A 29 -15.29 11.73 1.39
C ASP A 29 -14.40 11.95 0.15
N ALA A 30 -14.08 10.88 -0.59
CA ALA A 30 -13.38 10.96 -1.88
C ALA A 30 -14.13 11.78 -2.95
N VAL A 31 -15.47 11.90 -2.82
CA VAL A 31 -16.31 12.71 -3.72
C VAL A 31 -16.45 14.17 -3.23
N GLN A 32 -16.18 14.45 -1.94
CA GLN A 32 -16.41 15.76 -1.32
C GLN A 32 -15.18 16.67 -1.23
N ASP A 33 -13.98 16.16 -1.49
CA ASP A 33 -12.74 16.86 -1.13
C ASP A 33 -12.21 17.77 -2.27
N GLN A 34 -12.59 19.06 -2.24
CA GLN A 34 -12.17 20.12 -3.18
C GLN A 34 -10.99 20.97 -2.67
N GLN A 35 -10.31 20.61 -1.58
CA GLN A 35 -9.26 21.44 -0.96
C GLN A 35 -7.86 20.80 -0.97
N HIS A 36 -7.39 20.36 -2.14
CA HIS A 36 -6.07 19.72 -2.23
C HIS A 36 -5.01 20.60 -2.90
N VAL A 37 -3.81 20.56 -2.30
CA VAL A 37 -2.58 20.96 -2.99
C VAL A 37 -2.31 19.89 -4.05
N ALA A 38 -2.40 20.28 -5.31
CA ALA A 38 -2.20 19.37 -6.44
C ALA A 38 -0.85 18.64 -6.32
N GLN A 39 -0.87 17.30 -6.40
CA GLN A 39 0.37 16.51 -6.45
C GLN A 39 1.16 16.92 -7.69
N GLN A 40 2.49 17.06 -7.59
CA GLN A 40 3.31 17.37 -8.76
C GLN A 40 3.94 16.09 -9.29
N VAL A 41 3.84 15.89 -10.61
CA VAL A 41 4.52 14.81 -11.32
C VAL A 41 5.47 15.42 -12.33
N GLY A 42 6.72 14.99 -12.30
CA GLY A 42 7.75 15.41 -13.24
C GLY A 42 7.68 14.61 -14.54
N ILE A 43 7.98 15.28 -15.66
CA ILE A 43 8.17 14.67 -16.97
C ILE A 43 9.54 15.09 -17.49
N VAL A 44 10.41 14.14 -17.79
CA VAL A 44 11.74 14.39 -18.37
C VAL A 44 11.84 13.71 -19.73
N GLY A 45 12.37 14.44 -20.73
CA GLY A 45 12.63 13.90 -22.06
C GLY A 45 11.58 14.25 -23.12
N ASN A 46 11.70 13.64 -24.29
CA ASN A 46 10.88 13.94 -25.47
C ASN A 46 9.64 13.05 -25.50
N ILE A 47 8.76 13.24 -24.52
CA ILE A 47 7.46 12.55 -24.51
C ILE A 47 6.53 13.19 -25.55
N GLY A 48 6.11 12.41 -26.54
CA GLY A 48 5.14 12.87 -27.53
C GLY A 48 3.81 13.31 -26.90
N LEU A 49 3.13 14.29 -27.52
CA LEU A 49 1.88 14.88 -27.02
C LEU A 49 0.79 13.84 -26.70
N GLY A 50 0.70 12.77 -27.49
CA GLY A 50 -0.26 11.68 -27.26
C GLY A 50 0.02 10.92 -25.96
N ALA A 51 1.28 10.59 -25.68
CA ALA A 51 1.69 9.93 -24.44
C ALA A 51 1.53 10.85 -23.22
N GLN A 52 1.82 12.15 -23.36
CA GLN A 52 1.54 13.13 -22.30
C GLN A 52 0.05 13.23 -21.98
N HIS A 53 -0.81 13.24 -23.01
CA HIS A 53 -2.26 13.29 -22.83
C HIS A 53 -2.81 12.02 -22.17
N PHE A 54 -2.36 10.84 -22.63
CA PHE A 54 -2.70 9.56 -22.01
C PHE A 54 -2.29 9.54 -20.53
N LEU A 55 -1.05 9.91 -20.23
CA LEU A 55 -0.53 9.95 -18.87
C LEU A 55 -1.37 10.90 -18.00
N LYS A 56 -1.67 12.10 -18.49
CA LYS A 56 -2.52 13.06 -17.76
C LYS A 56 -3.90 12.47 -17.46
N LYS A 57 -4.50 11.73 -18.39
CA LYS A 57 -5.78 11.04 -18.18
C LYS A 57 -5.69 9.96 -17.10
N GLN A 58 -4.67 9.10 -17.14
CA GLN A 58 -4.47 8.04 -16.13
C GLN A 58 -4.22 8.64 -14.74
N LEU A 59 -3.39 9.68 -14.67
CA LEU A 59 -3.16 10.40 -13.42
C LEU A 59 -4.43 11.09 -12.91
N ALA A 60 -5.24 11.67 -13.79
CA ALA A 60 -6.53 12.26 -13.41
C ALA A 60 -7.49 11.22 -12.82
N GLU A 61 -7.52 10.00 -13.35
CA GLU A 61 -8.34 8.89 -12.82
C GLU A 61 -7.90 8.49 -11.40
N VAL A 62 -6.59 8.48 -11.11
CA VAL A 62 -6.06 8.13 -9.78
C VAL A 62 -6.18 9.28 -8.78
N PHE A 63 -5.99 10.52 -9.22
CA PHE A 63 -5.91 11.71 -8.35
C PHE A 63 -7.15 12.61 -8.42
N ALA A 64 -8.25 12.16 -9.03
CA ALA A 64 -9.48 12.94 -9.22
C ALA A 64 -9.22 14.39 -9.70
N ASP A 65 -8.39 14.53 -10.75
CA ASP A 65 -7.94 15.80 -11.35
C ASP A 65 -7.05 16.71 -10.48
N GLN A 66 -6.63 16.29 -9.29
CA GLN A 66 -5.79 17.09 -8.37
C GLN A 66 -4.29 16.86 -8.62
N ILE A 67 -3.87 16.96 -9.88
CA ILE A 67 -2.49 16.68 -10.29
C ILE A 67 -1.95 17.74 -11.23
N LYS A 68 -0.74 18.20 -10.94
CA LYS A 68 0.03 19.13 -11.77
C LYS A 68 1.17 18.38 -12.43
N VAL A 69 1.10 18.27 -13.76
CA VAL A 69 2.16 17.69 -14.57
C VAL A 69 3.15 18.80 -14.94
N VAL A 70 4.43 18.61 -14.63
CA VAL A 70 5.51 19.59 -14.83
C VAL A 70 6.57 19.00 -15.76
N ALA A 71 6.79 19.65 -16.91
CA ALA A 71 7.90 19.30 -17.78
C ALA A 71 9.23 19.83 -17.20
N ILE A 72 10.21 18.95 -17.07
CA ILE A 72 11.54 19.22 -16.56
C ILE A 72 12.50 19.17 -17.75
N THR A 73 12.91 20.35 -18.21
CA THR A 73 13.83 20.50 -19.34
C THR A 73 15.29 20.58 -18.91
N ASP A 74 15.55 21.14 -17.73
CA ASP A 74 16.88 21.19 -17.14
C ASP A 74 17.09 20.03 -16.15
N LYS A 75 17.84 19.02 -16.59
CA LYS A 75 18.16 17.84 -15.78
C LYS A 75 19.02 18.17 -14.56
N ALA A 76 19.72 19.31 -14.53
CA ALA A 76 20.51 19.69 -13.35
C ALA A 76 19.61 19.95 -12.12
N GLN A 77 18.35 20.35 -12.35
CA GLN A 77 17.37 20.55 -11.28
C GLN A 77 17.04 19.25 -10.53
N LEU A 78 17.17 18.09 -11.19
CA LEU A 78 16.86 16.78 -10.60
C LEU A 78 17.80 16.37 -9.46
N LYS A 79 18.95 17.05 -9.33
CA LYS A 79 19.94 16.82 -8.28
C LYS A 79 19.75 17.73 -7.07
N GLN A 80 18.82 18.69 -7.13
CA GLN A 80 18.53 19.57 -6.00
C GLN A 80 17.77 18.80 -4.92
N PRO A 81 18.02 19.05 -3.63
CA PRO A 81 17.27 18.43 -2.55
C PRO A 81 15.80 18.91 -2.55
N ASP A 82 14.93 18.11 -1.94
CA ASP A 82 13.53 18.46 -1.64
C ASP A 82 12.66 18.83 -2.84
N LEU A 83 12.87 18.13 -3.96
CA LEU A 83 12.02 18.28 -5.14
C LEU A 83 10.56 17.93 -4.82
N PRO A 84 9.57 18.72 -5.29
CA PRO A 84 8.16 18.59 -4.90
C PRO A 84 7.43 17.45 -5.64
N PHE A 85 8.15 16.59 -6.35
CA PHE A 85 7.56 15.59 -7.23
C PHE A 85 7.21 14.32 -6.45
N LEU A 86 5.97 13.84 -6.64
CA LEU A 86 5.54 12.53 -6.17
C LEU A 86 6.33 11.42 -6.89
N LEU A 87 6.48 11.56 -8.21
CA LEU A 87 7.21 10.65 -9.10
C LEU A 87 7.58 11.37 -10.40
N ILE A 88 8.51 10.81 -11.16
CA ILE A 88 9.00 11.36 -12.42
C ILE A 88 8.83 10.34 -13.54
N PHE A 89 8.22 10.74 -14.65
CA PHE A 89 8.21 9.96 -15.90
C PHE A 89 9.40 10.34 -16.77
N SER A 90 10.07 9.33 -17.33
CA SER A 90 11.25 9.55 -18.18
C SER A 90 11.33 8.58 -19.35
N ASP A 91 11.78 9.08 -20.50
CA ASP A 91 12.07 8.27 -21.69
C ASP A 91 13.50 7.68 -21.66
N GLN A 92 14.30 8.09 -20.67
CA GLN A 92 15.70 7.70 -20.50
C GLN A 92 16.03 7.50 -19.01
N PRO A 93 17.12 6.79 -18.66
CA PRO A 93 17.62 6.77 -17.28
C PRO A 93 17.95 8.18 -16.78
N LEU A 94 17.71 8.44 -15.49
CA LEU A 94 17.94 9.73 -14.84
C LEU A 94 18.95 9.59 -13.70
N ASP A 95 19.81 10.60 -13.57
CA ASP A 95 20.68 10.78 -12.40
C ASP A 95 20.01 11.80 -11.47
N LEU A 96 19.46 11.31 -10.36
CA LEU A 96 18.72 12.08 -9.36
C LEU A 96 19.60 12.56 -8.19
N GLY A 97 20.91 12.27 -8.21
CA GLY A 97 21.77 12.49 -7.04
C GLY A 97 21.27 11.70 -5.82
N ASP A 98 21.11 12.39 -4.68
CA ASP A 98 20.65 11.78 -3.42
C ASP A 98 19.11 11.70 -3.30
N ASN A 99 18.36 12.22 -4.28
CA ASN A 99 16.89 12.16 -4.24
C ASN A 99 16.38 10.74 -4.45
N ARG A 100 15.37 10.35 -3.66
CA ARG A 100 14.70 9.04 -3.74
C ARG A 100 13.32 9.11 -4.40
N ILE A 101 13.15 10.02 -5.37
CA ILE A 101 11.87 10.14 -6.08
C ILE A 101 11.73 8.97 -7.04
N PRO A 102 10.61 8.23 -7.02
CA PRO A 102 10.36 7.15 -7.97
C PRO A 102 10.41 7.63 -9.42
N VAL A 103 11.12 6.88 -10.28
CA VAL A 103 11.20 7.15 -11.73
C VAL A 103 10.49 6.03 -12.49
N ILE A 104 9.51 6.39 -13.31
CA ILE A 104 8.78 5.47 -14.17
C ILE A 104 9.23 5.67 -15.61
N ARG A 105 9.62 4.59 -16.29
CA ARG A 105 10.00 4.61 -17.71
C ARG A 105 8.75 4.69 -18.58
N ILE A 106 8.82 5.54 -19.61
CA ILE A 106 7.68 5.83 -20.47
C ILE A 106 7.31 4.68 -21.41
N ASP A 107 8.28 3.80 -21.65
CA ASP A 107 8.07 2.56 -22.39
C ASP A 107 6.99 1.68 -21.73
N ASP A 108 6.69 1.93 -20.45
CA ASP A 108 5.70 1.21 -19.62
C ASP A 108 4.31 1.89 -19.60
N LEU A 109 4.12 3.05 -20.23
CA LEU A 109 2.89 3.85 -20.09
C LEU A 109 1.63 3.13 -20.57
N PHE A 110 1.72 2.24 -21.56
CA PHE A 110 0.54 1.66 -22.20
C PHE A 110 -0.08 0.49 -21.41
N ARG A 111 0.46 0.19 -20.22
CA ARG A 111 0.00 -0.89 -19.35
C ARG A 111 -0.62 -0.28 -18.10
N THR A 112 -1.90 0.06 -18.21
CA THR A 112 -2.67 0.77 -17.17
C THR A 112 -2.51 0.16 -15.78
N GLU A 113 -2.54 -1.17 -15.65
CA GLU A 113 -2.44 -1.82 -14.34
C GLU A 113 -1.05 -1.65 -13.70
N GLU A 114 0.02 -1.79 -14.49
CA GLU A 114 1.40 -1.62 -14.02
C GLU A 114 1.66 -0.16 -13.63
N LEU A 115 1.15 0.78 -14.42
CA LEU A 115 1.20 2.21 -14.12
C LEU A 115 0.49 2.53 -12.81
N THR A 116 -0.72 2.02 -12.59
CA THR A 116 -1.45 2.19 -11.33
C THR A 116 -0.64 1.65 -10.17
N THR A 117 -0.05 0.46 -10.27
CA THR A 117 0.77 -0.11 -9.19
C THR A 117 2.03 0.70 -8.91
N LYS A 118 2.73 1.18 -9.94
CA LYS A 118 3.89 2.07 -9.78
C LYS A 118 3.51 3.38 -9.08
N ILE A 119 2.34 3.95 -9.41
CA ILE A 119 1.80 5.14 -8.72
C ILE A 119 1.45 4.83 -7.27
N THR A 120 0.73 3.74 -7.00
CA THR A 120 0.36 3.33 -5.64
C THR A 120 1.60 3.10 -4.77
N LEU A 121 2.61 2.42 -5.30
CA LEU A 121 3.88 2.20 -4.59
C LEU A 121 4.61 3.52 -4.30
N SER A 122 4.56 4.48 -5.21
CA SER A 122 5.11 5.83 -5.00
C SER A 122 4.40 6.57 -3.85
N LEU A 123 3.08 6.40 -3.73
CA LEU A 123 2.31 6.95 -2.61
C LEU A 123 2.64 6.27 -1.27
N VAL A 124 2.85 4.95 -1.28
CA VAL A 124 3.34 4.21 -0.09
C VAL A 124 4.73 4.74 0.32
N HIS A 125 5.65 4.90 -0.62
CA HIS A 125 6.98 5.45 -0.33
C HIS A 125 6.89 6.86 0.29
N LYS A 126 6.05 7.73 -0.26
CA LYS A 126 5.79 9.05 0.31
C LYS A 126 5.26 8.98 1.75
N ALA A 127 4.34 8.06 2.04
CA ALA A 127 3.81 7.86 3.39
C ALA A 127 4.89 7.40 4.38
N ILE A 128 5.83 6.58 3.93
CA ILE A 128 6.99 6.14 4.73
C ILE A 128 7.92 7.33 5.00
N MET A 129 8.28 8.10 3.97
CA MET A 129 9.14 9.30 4.13
C MET A 129 8.51 10.35 5.05
N ALA A 130 7.19 10.48 5.02
CA ALA A 130 6.44 11.38 5.90
C ALA A 130 6.20 10.82 7.31
N GLN A 131 6.74 9.64 7.66
CA GLN A 131 6.54 8.95 8.94
C GLN A 131 5.06 8.64 9.27
N ALA A 132 4.19 8.64 8.26
CA ALA A 132 2.78 8.29 8.40
C ALA A 132 2.56 6.76 8.31
N CYS A 133 3.53 6.03 7.74
CA CYS A 133 3.57 4.58 7.70
C CYS A 133 4.97 4.08 8.13
N HIS A 134 4.99 3.10 9.02
CA HIS A 134 6.18 2.30 9.33
C HIS A 134 6.06 0.96 8.62
N LEU A 135 6.82 0.78 7.54
CA LEU A 135 6.80 -0.43 6.73
C LEU A 135 8.05 -1.27 6.97
N GLN A 136 7.86 -2.58 7.20
CA GLN A 136 8.93 -3.56 7.28
C GLN A 136 8.67 -4.75 6.37
N ILE A 137 9.73 -5.30 5.78
CA ILE A 137 9.69 -6.54 5.01
C ILE A 137 10.61 -7.54 5.70
N THR A 138 10.13 -8.76 5.94
CA THR A 138 10.89 -9.79 6.65
C THR A 138 10.61 -11.16 6.05
N TYR A 139 11.65 -11.99 5.92
CA TYR A 139 11.46 -13.41 5.67
C TYR A 139 11.03 -14.11 6.96
N LEU A 140 9.99 -14.93 6.85
CA LEU A 140 9.44 -15.70 7.94
C LEU A 140 9.78 -17.18 7.78
N THR A 141 10.10 -17.81 8.90
CA THR A 141 10.05 -19.25 9.01
C THR A 141 8.65 -19.63 9.50
N PRO A 142 7.90 -20.46 8.76
CA PRO A 142 6.61 -20.95 9.22
C PRO A 142 6.72 -21.58 10.61
N GLN A 143 5.80 -21.21 11.51
CA GLN A 143 5.63 -21.87 12.80
C GLN A 143 4.71 -23.11 12.65
N ALA A 144 4.21 -23.63 13.77
CA ALA A 144 3.31 -24.79 13.78
C ALA A 144 2.08 -24.60 12.87
N ASP A 145 1.52 -23.40 12.85
CA ASP A 145 0.40 -23.02 11.99
C ASP A 145 0.40 -21.51 11.67
N TYR A 146 -0.64 -21.06 10.97
CA TYR A 146 -0.86 -19.65 10.63
C TYR A 146 -0.94 -18.76 11.87
N GLN A 147 -1.68 -19.17 12.90
CA GLN A 147 -1.88 -18.36 14.08
C GLN A 147 -0.58 -18.18 14.85
N ALA A 148 0.18 -19.26 15.05
CA ALA A 148 1.51 -19.22 15.67
C ALA A 148 2.51 -18.37 14.87
N THR A 149 2.39 -18.35 13.54
CA THR A 149 3.25 -17.54 12.68
C THR A 149 2.93 -16.05 12.82
N VAL A 150 1.64 -15.68 12.85
CA VAL A 150 1.21 -14.29 13.08
C VAL A 150 1.55 -13.84 14.51
N ASP A 151 1.38 -14.71 15.50
CA ASP A 151 1.77 -14.47 16.89
C ASP A 151 3.25 -14.08 17.01
N GLN A 152 4.13 -14.83 16.34
CA GLN A 152 5.55 -14.53 16.31
C GLN A 152 5.83 -13.14 15.72
N MET A 153 5.13 -12.76 14.64
CA MET A 153 5.28 -11.42 14.05
C MET A 153 4.83 -10.33 15.02
N ILE A 154 3.67 -10.51 15.65
CA ILE A 154 3.13 -9.56 16.63
C ILE A 154 4.09 -9.43 17.81
N GLU A 155 4.57 -10.54 18.37
CA GLU A 155 5.51 -10.54 19.51
C GLU A 155 6.81 -9.80 19.17
N GLN A 156 7.37 -10.03 17.99
CA GLN A 156 8.59 -9.34 17.54
C GLN A 156 8.37 -7.82 17.37
N ALA A 157 7.24 -7.41 16.79
CA ALA A 157 6.88 -6.01 16.63
C ALA A 157 6.57 -5.33 17.97
N THR A 158 5.91 -6.03 18.90
CA THR A 158 5.66 -5.55 20.27
C THR A 158 6.96 -5.36 21.04
N LEU A 159 7.93 -6.28 20.94
CA LEU A 159 9.25 -6.15 21.58
C LEU A 159 10.03 -4.93 21.10
N LYS A 160 9.84 -4.53 19.84
CA LYS A 160 10.43 -3.31 19.25
C LYS A 160 9.63 -2.03 19.58
N GLY A 161 8.48 -2.15 20.25
CA GLY A 161 7.61 -1.02 20.56
C GLY A 161 6.83 -0.48 19.36
N GLU A 162 6.62 -1.31 18.33
CA GLU A 162 5.89 -0.97 17.10
C GLU A 162 4.40 -1.32 17.20
N LEU A 163 4.05 -2.34 18.00
CA LEU A 163 2.68 -2.73 18.33
C LEU A 163 2.45 -2.72 19.85
N ALA A 164 1.26 -2.33 20.28
CA ALA A 164 0.88 -2.36 21.70
C ALA A 164 0.86 -3.80 22.26
N PRO A 165 1.14 -4.01 23.56
CA PRO A 165 1.03 -5.33 24.18
C PRO A 165 -0.37 -5.96 24.08
N SER A 166 -1.41 -5.14 24.00
CA SER A 166 -2.81 -5.56 23.81
C SER A 166 -3.12 -6.06 22.39
N PHE A 167 -2.25 -5.79 21.41
CA PHE A 167 -2.49 -6.07 19.99
C PHE A 167 -2.79 -7.56 19.73
N LYS A 168 -1.99 -8.45 20.32
CA LYS A 168 -2.14 -9.91 20.14
C LYS A 168 -3.52 -10.39 20.55
N GLN A 169 -3.98 -9.99 21.74
CA GLN A 169 -5.30 -10.38 22.25
C GLN A 169 -6.43 -9.84 21.37
N MET A 170 -6.35 -8.56 20.98
CA MET A 170 -7.37 -7.95 20.10
C MET A 170 -7.40 -8.62 18.73
N TRP A 171 -6.23 -8.95 18.16
CA TRP A 171 -6.16 -9.64 16.89
C TRP A 171 -6.79 -11.04 16.99
N HIS A 172 -6.48 -11.83 18.02
CA HIS A 172 -7.14 -13.14 18.21
C HIS A 172 -8.67 -13.02 18.29
N GLN A 173 -9.18 -12.04 19.06
CA GLN A 173 -10.62 -11.81 19.16
C GLN A 173 -11.25 -11.49 17.80
N ARG A 174 -10.55 -10.74 16.95
CA ARG A 174 -10.97 -10.42 15.59
C ARG A 174 -10.90 -11.64 14.66
N GLU A 175 -9.81 -12.40 14.71
CA GLU A 175 -9.60 -13.58 13.85
C GLU A 175 -10.62 -14.69 14.13
N LEU A 176 -11.12 -14.79 15.37
CA LEU A 176 -12.23 -15.69 15.73
C LEU A 176 -13.56 -15.33 15.05
N GLN A 177 -13.77 -14.05 14.69
CA GLN A 177 -15.00 -13.59 14.04
C GLN A 177 -14.96 -13.80 12.52
N GLY A 178 -13.76 -13.75 11.93
CA GLY A 178 -13.56 -13.95 10.51
C GLY A 178 -12.09 -14.14 10.19
N SER A 179 -11.78 -15.11 9.34
CA SER A 179 -10.40 -15.39 8.95
C SER A 179 -9.84 -14.27 8.07
N SER A 180 -8.62 -13.84 8.37
CA SER A 180 -7.87 -12.87 7.57
C SER A 180 -7.11 -13.52 6.40
N VAL A 181 -7.37 -14.78 6.07
CA VAL A 181 -6.75 -15.51 4.96
C VAL A 181 -7.60 -15.42 3.70
N PHE A 182 -7.01 -14.88 2.63
CA PHE A 182 -7.67 -14.67 1.35
C PHE A 182 -7.40 -15.82 0.36
N GLU A 183 -8.25 -15.93 -0.66
CA GLU A 183 -8.20 -17.04 -1.65
C GLU A 183 -6.94 -17.05 -2.51
N ASN A 184 -6.35 -15.89 -2.69
CA ASN A 184 -5.20 -15.60 -3.53
C ASN A 184 -3.84 -15.85 -2.84
N GLY A 185 -3.83 -16.56 -1.71
CA GLY A 185 -2.59 -17.00 -1.07
C GLY A 185 -1.90 -15.95 -0.22
N ILE A 186 -2.63 -14.92 0.21
CA ILE A 186 -2.17 -13.94 1.20
C ILE A 186 -3.02 -13.99 2.48
N ALA A 187 -2.45 -13.50 3.57
CA ALA A 187 -3.18 -13.18 4.78
C ALA A 187 -2.98 -11.71 5.16
N LEU A 188 -4.03 -11.06 5.70
CA LEU A 188 -4.00 -9.66 6.12
C LEU A 188 -4.49 -9.52 7.58
N PRO A 189 -3.78 -10.13 8.56
CA PRO A 189 -4.11 -9.94 9.96
C PRO A 189 -4.00 -8.46 10.34
N HIS A 190 -5.09 -7.89 10.84
CA HIS A 190 -5.15 -6.47 11.16
C HIS A 190 -6.04 -6.18 12.37
N THR A 191 -5.66 -5.19 13.16
CA THR A 191 -6.50 -4.65 14.24
C THR A 191 -6.01 -3.26 14.66
N ILE A 192 -6.67 -2.67 15.65
CA ILE A 192 -6.28 -1.39 16.24
C ILE A 192 -4.96 -1.56 16.99
N ASN A 193 -4.03 -0.64 16.75
CA ASN A 193 -2.80 -0.47 17.51
C ASN A 193 -2.99 0.68 18.51
N GLU A 194 -3.05 0.34 19.80
CA GLU A 194 -3.31 1.30 20.89
C GLU A 194 -2.07 2.10 21.31
N ILE A 195 -1.00 2.08 20.50
CA ILE A 195 0.11 3.01 20.69
C ILE A 195 -0.36 4.43 20.35
N ALA A 196 -0.04 5.38 21.23
CA ALA A 196 -0.36 6.81 21.06
C ALA A 196 0.52 7.52 19.99
N LYS A 197 0.84 6.84 18.89
CA LYS A 197 1.58 7.39 17.74
C LYS A 197 0.66 7.38 16.53
N PRO A 198 0.51 8.51 15.80
CA PRO A 198 -0.31 8.58 14.59
C PRO A 198 0.44 7.98 13.39
N VAL A 199 0.78 6.70 13.44
CA VAL A 199 1.53 5.99 12.41
C VAL A 199 0.92 4.61 12.14
N ILE A 200 0.68 4.28 10.88
CA ILE A 200 0.21 2.96 10.48
C ILE A 200 1.40 2.00 10.45
N PHE A 201 1.29 0.87 11.13
CA PHE A 201 2.28 -0.20 11.08
C PHE A 201 1.91 -1.18 9.97
N LEU A 202 2.84 -1.48 9.05
CA LEU A 202 2.68 -2.56 8.07
C LEU A 202 3.95 -3.43 8.07
N GLN A 203 3.80 -4.70 8.40
CA GLN A 203 4.86 -5.68 8.21
C GLN A 203 4.46 -6.69 7.14
N ILE A 204 5.31 -6.85 6.13
CA ILE A 204 5.20 -7.86 5.08
C ILE A 204 6.09 -9.05 5.45
N GLY A 205 5.45 -10.14 5.84
CA GLY A 205 6.07 -11.42 6.11
C GLY A 205 6.11 -12.32 4.87
N ILE A 206 7.30 -12.67 4.40
CA ILE A 206 7.51 -13.54 3.23
C ILE A 206 7.82 -14.96 3.71
N LEU A 207 6.96 -15.92 3.40
CA LEU A 207 7.15 -17.34 3.74
C LEU A 207 7.83 -18.06 2.57
N GLN A 208 9.08 -18.48 2.75
CA GLN A 208 9.83 -19.25 1.74
C GLN A 208 9.17 -20.60 1.44
N LYS A 209 8.44 -21.16 2.41
CA LYS A 209 7.60 -22.34 2.25
C LYS A 209 6.17 -21.94 2.62
N PRO A 210 5.17 -22.15 1.75
CA PRO A 210 3.81 -21.71 2.04
C PRO A 210 3.22 -22.47 3.23
N LEU A 211 2.44 -21.76 4.04
CA LEU A 211 1.56 -22.37 5.03
C LEU A 211 0.28 -22.84 4.34
N LEU A 212 -0.14 -24.09 4.62
CA LEU A 212 -1.43 -24.60 4.14
C LEU A 212 -2.52 -24.26 5.15
N VAL A 213 -3.38 -23.31 4.83
CA VAL A 213 -4.49 -22.87 5.69
C VAL A 213 -5.79 -23.10 4.95
N ASN A 214 -6.67 -23.97 5.44
CA ASN A 214 -7.96 -24.28 4.79
C ASN A 214 -7.83 -24.61 3.29
N LYS A 215 -6.82 -25.43 2.93
CA LYS A 215 -6.45 -25.82 1.54
C LYS A 215 -5.86 -24.69 0.68
N ARG A 216 -5.63 -23.50 1.25
CA ARG A 216 -4.99 -22.35 0.58
C ARG A 216 -3.50 -22.30 0.94
N LYS A 217 -2.65 -22.00 -0.04
CA LYS A 217 -1.20 -21.83 0.17
C LYS A 217 -0.90 -20.36 0.45
N VAL A 218 -0.59 -20.03 1.70
CA VAL A 218 -0.26 -18.68 2.12
C VAL A 218 1.24 -18.46 1.98
N HIS A 219 1.64 -17.54 1.11
CA HIS A 219 3.05 -17.17 0.88
C HIS A 219 3.42 -15.82 1.50
N LEU A 220 2.43 -14.94 1.70
CA LEU A 220 2.62 -13.60 2.24
C LEU A 220 1.65 -13.35 3.39
N ILE A 221 2.15 -12.70 4.44
CA ILE A 221 1.35 -12.21 5.56
C ILE A 221 1.58 -10.71 5.70
N PHE A 222 0.54 -9.90 5.52
CA PHE A 222 0.55 -8.47 5.71
C PHE A 222 -0.03 -8.15 7.09
N LEU A 223 0.83 -7.97 8.10
CA LEU A 223 0.39 -7.60 9.45
C LEU A 223 0.20 -6.09 9.55
N LEU A 224 -1.03 -5.64 9.74
CA LEU A 224 -1.40 -4.22 9.72
C LEU A 224 -1.89 -3.74 11.09
N GLY A 225 -1.19 -2.76 11.66
CA GLY A 225 -1.57 -2.07 12.88
C GLY A 225 -2.12 -0.68 12.61
N ILE A 226 -3.40 -0.47 12.89
CA ILE A 226 -4.13 0.76 12.56
C ILE A 226 -4.25 1.64 13.80
N PRO A 227 -3.80 2.91 13.80
CA PRO A 227 -3.97 3.80 14.93
C PRO A 227 -5.44 3.92 15.36
N GLN A 228 -5.68 4.00 16.67
CA GLN A 228 -7.03 4.16 17.20
C GLN A 228 -7.73 5.43 16.70
N GLN A 229 -6.96 6.48 16.42
CA GLN A 229 -7.45 7.72 15.85
C GLN A 229 -6.86 7.92 14.45
N LEU A 230 -7.73 7.89 13.45
CA LEU A 230 -7.39 8.21 12.07
C LEU A 230 -7.81 9.63 11.77
N ASN A 231 -6.85 10.48 11.46
CA ASN A 231 -7.13 11.76 10.81
C ASN A 231 -7.27 11.53 9.28
N GLN A 232 -7.71 12.55 8.56
CA GLN A 232 -7.91 12.46 7.11
C GLN A 232 -6.65 12.01 6.36
N GLN A 233 -5.46 12.46 6.78
CA GLN A 233 -4.21 12.05 6.16
C GLN A 233 -3.95 10.54 6.35
N LEU A 234 -4.10 10.02 7.56
CA LEU A 234 -3.89 8.61 7.86
C LEU A 234 -4.94 7.72 7.19
N ASN A 235 -6.18 8.18 7.04
CA ASN A 235 -7.19 7.47 6.25
C ASN A 235 -6.71 7.27 4.80
N ARG A 236 -6.23 8.34 4.14
CA ARG A 236 -5.70 8.22 2.77
C ARG A 236 -4.48 7.30 2.68
N VAL A 237 -3.61 7.31 3.69
CA VAL A 237 -2.47 6.39 3.75
C VAL A 237 -2.97 4.95 3.89
N LEU A 238 -3.95 4.70 4.75
CA LEU A 238 -4.54 3.38 4.93
C LEU A 238 -5.16 2.86 3.62
N ASP A 239 -5.88 3.71 2.89
CA ASP A 239 -6.44 3.37 1.57
C ASP A 239 -5.35 2.99 0.57
N THR A 240 -4.31 3.81 0.50
CA THR A 240 -3.13 3.56 -0.35
C THR A 240 -2.47 2.22 -0.02
N LEU A 241 -2.36 1.87 1.26
CA LEU A 241 -1.78 0.60 1.69
C LEU A 241 -2.65 -0.60 1.28
N TYR A 242 -3.98 -0.48 1.40
CA TYR A 242 -4.88 -1.53 0.89
C TYR A 242 -4.77 -1.69 -0.62
N ASP A 243 -4.76 -0.59 -1.37
CA ASP A 243 -4.59 -0.62 -2.82
C ASP A 243 -3.26 -1.29 -3.20
N PHE A 244 -2.19 -0.98 -2.48
CA PHE A 244 -0.89 -1.62 -2.66
C PHE A 244 -0.95 -3.12 -2.36
N ILE A 245 -1.50 -3.53 -1.21
CA ILE A 245 -1.62 -4.94 -0.84
C ILE A 245 -2.40 -5.69 -1.92
N PHE A 246 -3.54 -5.16 -2.38
CA PHE A 246 -4.34 -5.84 -3.40
C PHE A 246 -3.71 -5.77 -4.79
N SER A 247 -2.95 -4.73 -5.13
CA SER A 247 -2.25 -4.65 -6.41
C SER A 247 -1.12 -5.68 -6.50
N VAL A 248 -0.38 -5.89 -5.42
CA VAL A 248 0.62 -6.98 -5.31
C VAL A 248 -0.02 -8.31 -5.64
N VAL A 249 -1.25 -8.56 -5.20
CA VAL A 249 -1.90 -9.85 -5.45
C VAL A 249 -2.50 -9.98 -6.84
N ARG A 250 -3.01 -8.89 -7.42
CA ARG A 250 -3.54 -8.92 -8.79
C ARG A 250 -2.43 -9.11 -9.83
N GLN A 251 -1.22 -8.64 -9.53
CA GLN A 251 -0.11 -8.65 -10.47
C GLN A 251 0.91 -9.73 -10.10
N GLU A 252 0.90 -10.81 -10.88
CA GLU A 252 1.80 -11.95 -10.68
C GLU A 252 3.28 -11.52 -10.66
N ASN A 253 3.69 -10.58 -11.51
CA ASN A 253 5.06 -10.07 -11.55
C ASN A 253 5.46 -9.36 -10.24
N VAL A 254 4.59 -8.50 -9.68
CA VAL A 254 4.84 -7.81 -8.41
C VAL A 254 4.92 -8.83 -7.27
N LEU A 255 4.01 -9.80 -7.27
CA LEU A 255 4.02 -10.91 -6.30
C LEU A 255 5.35 -11.67 -6.37
N GLN A 256 5.81 -12.05 -7.56
CA GLN A 256 7.10 -12.75 -7.73
C GLN A 256 8.29 -11.90 -7.29
N ASN A 257 8.29 -10.59 -7.61
CA ASN A 257 9.32 -9.66 -7.15
C ASN A 257 9.34 -9.58 -5.62
N LEU A 258 8.17 -9.58 -4.96
CA LEU A 258 8.07 -9.57 -3.50
C LEU A 258 8.56 -10.88 -2.87
N LEU A 259 8.27 -12.03 -3.49
CA LEU A 259 8.72 -13.34 -2.99
C LEU A 259 10.25 -13.51 -3.06
N HIS A 260 10.91 -12.79 -3.97
CA HIS A 260 12.38 -12.79 -4.13
C HIS A 260 13.02 -11.48 -3.65
N TYR A 261 12.29 -10.71 -2.85
CA TYR A 261 12.71 -9.38 -2.44
C TYR A 261 14.02 -9.42 -1.65
N ARG A 262 14.94 -8.53 -2.01
CA ARG A 262 16.20 -8.35 -1.30
C ARG A 262 16.03 -7.29 -0.22
N LEU A 263 16.19 -7.66 1.05
CA LEU A 263 15.93 -6.77 2.20
C LEU A 263 16.80 -5.50 2.23
N ASP A 264 17.92 -5.48 1.52
CA ASP A 264 18.83 -4.35 1.39
C ASP A 264 18.43 -3.36 0.27
N GLN A 265 17.40 -3.70 -0.52
CA GLN A 265 16.88 -2.88 -1.60
C GLN A 265 15.75 -1.96 -1.12
N PRO A 266 15.48 -0.86 -1.85
CA PRO A 266 14.32 -0.01 -1.61
C PRO A 266 13.03 -0.66 -2.16
N ILE A 267 11.86 -0.33 -1.60
CA ILE A 267 10.60 -1.03 -1.90
C ILE A 267 10.13 -0.81 -3.34
N GLU A 268 10.57 0.27 -3.98
CA GLU A 268 10.32 0.64 -5.36
C GLU A 268 10.78 -0.43 -6.36
N GLN A 269 11.79 -1.23 -5.97
CA GLN A 269 12.29 -2.37 -6.75
C GLN A 269 11.20 -3.43 -7.00
N LEU A 270 10.13 -3.45 -6.21
CA LEU A 270 8.99 -4.35 -6.46
C LEU A 270 8.34 -4.15 -7.82
N THR A 271 8.48 -2.96 -8.42
CA THR A 271 7.90 -2.64 -9.73
C THR A 271 8.91 -2.56 -10.87
N GLU A 272 10.17 -2.93 -10.65
CA GLU A 272 11.16 -3.01 -11.72
C GLU A 272 10.97 -4.27 -12.58
N GLY A 273 11.10 -4.10 -13.90
CA GLY A 273 10.98 -5.18 -14.88
C GLY A 273 9.54 -5.64 -15.16
N ILE A 274 8.54 -4.90 -14.66
CA ILE A 274 7.12 -5.07 -14.99
C ILE A 274 6.76 -4.12 -16.12
#